data_AF-A0A1M5YQA9-F1
#
_entry.id   AF-A0A1M5YQA9-F1
#
_cell.length_a   1.000
_cell.length_b   1.000
_cell.length_c   1.000
_cell.angle_alpha   90.00
_cell.angle_beta   90.00
_cell.angle_gamma   90.00
#
_symmetry.space_group_name_H-M   'P 1'
#
loop_
_entity.id
_entity.type
_entity.pdbx_description
1 polymer ?
#
loop_
_entity_poly.entity_id
_entity_poly.type
_entity_poly.pdbx_seq_one_letter_code
_entity_poly.pdbx_strand_id
1 'polypeptide(L)'
;MFTELLDPDNTSKDVWADSAYRSEESLQELQAQGFREQLQREACCHKKLTAREQQGNRSRAKIRSRVEHVFEVIAMRTGSTLMRGIGIVRIRAKIGLRNLAYNVSRLVLLVAA
;
A
#
# COMPACT_ATOMS: atom_id res chain seq x y z
N MET A 1 -9.20 9.86 -8.96
CA MET A 1 -8.09 10.00 -7.98
C MET A 1 -8.11 8.82 -7.01
N PHE A 2 -7.03 8.49 -6.30
CA PHE A 2 -7.06 7.37 -5.33
C PHE A 2 -8.01 7.64 -4.14
N THR A 3 -8.39 8.90 -3.95
CA THR A 3 -9.34 9.39 -2.94
C THR A 3 -10.72 8.75 -3.05
N GLU A 4 -11.13 8.32 -4.25
CA GLU A 4 -12.38 7.57 -4.47
C GLU A 4 -12.39 6.20 -3.78
N LEU A 5 -11.21 5.69 -3.39
CA LEU A 5 -11.07 4.43 -2.64
C LEU A 5 -11.17 4.62 -1.13
N LEU A 6 -11.23 5.87 -0.64
CA LEU A 6 -11.25 6.17 0.78
C LEU A 6 -12.67 6.06 1.33
N ASP A 7 -12.80 5.29 2.41
CA ASP A 7 -14.06 5.14 3.13
C ASP A 7 -14.00 5.93 4.44
N PRO A 8 -14.90 6.91 4.67
CA PRO A 8 -14.94 7.70 5.89
C PRO A 8 -15.31 6.88 7.14
N ASP A 9 -15.93 5.70 6.97
CA ASP A 9 -16.29 4.80 8.05
C ASP A 9 -15.10 3.95 8.55
N ASN A 10 -13.93 4.08 7.91
CA ASN A 10 -12.70 3.45 8.38
C ASN A 10 -12.32 3.94 9.79
N THR A 11 -11.88 3.00 10.64
CA THR A 11 -11.46 3.30 12.02
C THR A 11 -10.30 4.29 12.09
N SER A 12 -9.46 4.35 11.06
CA SER A 12 -8.34 5.28 10.98
C SER A 12 -8.55 6.29 9.87
N LYS A 13 -8.26 7.56 10.18
CA LYS A 13 -8.21 8.66 9.21
C LYS A 13 -6.83 8.81 8.54
N ASP A 14 -5.83 8.00 8.90
CA ASP A 14 -4.49 8.09 8.33
C ASP A 14 -4.39 7.36 6.99
N VAL A 15 -3.97 8.06 5.95
CA VAL A 15 -3.83 7.52 4.58
C VAL A 15 -2.36 7.35 4.22
N TRP A 16 -1.93 6.10 4.06
CA TRP A 16 -0.54 5.75 3.76
C TRP A 16 -0.38 5.44 2.27
N ALA A 17 0.51 6.17 1.59
CA ALA A 17 0.86 5.87 0.20
C ALA A 17 2.30 6.32 -0.13
N ASP A 18 2.76 5.95 -1.32
CA ASP A 18 4.04 6.40 -1.86
C ASP A 18 4.01 7.87 -2.32
N SER A 19 5.13 8.35 -2.84
CA SER A 19 5.26 9.73 -3.31
C SER A 19 4.54 10.01 -4.63
N ALA A 20 4.24 8.99 -5.46
CA ALA A 20 3.55 9.17 -6.73
C ALA A 20 2.11 9.67 -6.52
N TYR A 21 1.51 9.37 -5.37
CA TYR A 21 0.19 9.87 -4.97
C TYR A 21 0.22 11.26 -4.32
N ARG A 22 1.40 11.86 -4.12
CA ARG A 22 1.57 13.14 -3.43
C ARG A 22 1.55 14.33 -4.39
N SER A 23 0.40 14.61 -4.98
CA SER A 23 0.12 15.88 -5.68
C SER A 23 -0.52 16.90 -4.75
N GLU A 24 -0.46 18.19 -5.10
CA GLU A 24 -1.14 19.24 -4.34
C GLU A 24 -2.66 19.03 -4.30
N GLU A 25 -3.23 18.60 -5.43
CA GLU A 25 -4.66 18.25 -5.55
C GLU A 25 -5.04 17.13 -4.58
N SER A 26 -4.29 16.03 -4.56
CA SER A 26 -4.53 14.91 -3.62
C SER A 26 -4.44 15.35 -2.16
N LEU A 27 -3.52 16.25 -1.82
CA LEU A 27 -3.38 16.76 -0.45
C LEU A 27 -4.56 17.63 -0.03
N GLN A 28 -5.03 18.50 -0.93
CA GLN A 28 -6.22 19.33 -0.69
C GLN A 28 -7.47 18.47 -0.54
N GLU A 29 -7.62 17.45 -1.37
CA GLU A 29 -8.76 16.54 -1.33
C GLU A 29 -8.78 15.69 -0.05
N LEU A 30 -7.62 15.15 0.37
CA LEU A 30 -7.48 14.46 1.65
C LEU A 30 -7.86 15.37 2.82
N GLN A 31 -7.41 16.62 2.81
CA GLN A 31 -7.73 17.59 3.85
C GLN A 31 -9.22 17.93 3.86
N ALA A 32 -9.84 18.13 2.69
CA ALA A 32 -11.26 18.43 2.55
C ALA A 32 -12.15 17.28 3.05
N GLN A 33 -11.74 16.03 2.83
CA GLN A 33 -12.41 14.84 3.33
C GLN A 33 -12.07 14.51 4.80
N GLY A 34 -11.17 15.28 5.43
CA GLY A 34 -10.79 15.13 6.83
C GLY A 34 -9.82 13.97 7.12
N PHE A 35 -9.12 13.46 6.11
CA PHE A 35 -8.07 12.46 6.23
C PHE A 35 -6.71 13.11 6.58
N ARG A 36 -5.83 12.33 7.22
CA ARG A 36 -4.45 12.72 7.55
C ARG A 36 -3.49 12.06 6.58
N GLU A 37 -2.66 12.87 5.92
CA GLU A 37 -1.74 12.37 4.90
C GLU A 37 -0.50 11.73 5.53
N GLN A 38 -0.29 10.45 5.21
CA GLN A 38 0.94 9.72 5.49
C GLN A 38 1.64 9.32 4.18
N LEU A 39 1.64 10.27 3.24
CA LEU A 39 2.28 10.12 1.93
C LEU A 39 3.78 10.36 2.02
N GLN A 40 4.58 9.49 1.41
CA GLN A 40 6.02 9.68 1.35
C GLN A 40 6.41 10.91 0.53
N ARG A 41 7.57 11.48 0.86
CA ARG A 41 8.17 12.59 0.11
C ARG A 41 9.25 12.07 -0.81
N GLU A 42 9.25 12.51 -2.06
CA GLU A 42 10.29 12.19 -3.02
C GLU A 42 11.37 13.27 -3.02
N ALA A 43 12.63 12.86 -3.23
CA ALA A 43 13.66 13.81 -3.61
C ALA A 43 13.51 14.10 -5.10
N CYS A 44 13.61 15.35 -5.53
CA CYS A 44 13.64 15.68 -6.96
C CYS A 44 15.04 16.10 -7.39
N CYS A 45 15.24 16.19 -8.71
CA CYS A 45 16.51 16.67 -9.26
C CYS A 45 16.82 18.04 -8.65
N HIS A 46 18.00 18.18 -8.05
CA HIS A 46 18.46 19.39 -7.33
C HIS A 46 17.77 19.71 -5.99
N LYS A 47 16.84 18.89 -5.49
CA LYS A 47 16.26 19.04 -4.14
C LYS A 47 16.28 17.73 -3.37
N LYS A 48 17.34 17.56 -2.58
CA LYS A 48 17.47 16.42 -1.66
C LYS A 48 16.47 16.55 -0.51
N LEU A 49 16.02 15.41 0.01
CA LEU A 49 15.22 15.36 1.23
C LEU A 49 16.03 15.90 2.41
N THR A 50 15.42 16.77 3.19
CA THR A 50 15.98 17.23 4.47
C THR A 50 16.04 16.07 5.47
N ALA A 51 16.91 16.17 6.50
CA ALA A 51 17.01 15.15 7.55
C ALA A 51 15.66 14.86 8.23
N ARG A 52 14.83 15.89 8.43
CA ARG A 52 13.48 15.76 8.98
C ARG A 52 12.55 14.96 8.06
N GLU A 53 12.61 15.20 6.75
CA GLU A 53 11.80 14.47 5.78
C GLU A 53 12.24 13.02 5.64
N GLN A 54 13.55 12.76 5.69
CA GLN A 54 14.09 11.40 5.71
C GLN A 54 13.58 10.63 6.93
N GLN A 55 13.62 11.25 8.12
CA GLN A 55 13.10 10.64 9.34
C GLN A 55 11.58 10.38 9.26
N GLY A 56 10.82 11.31 8.69
CA GLY A 56 9.40 11.13 8.41
C GLY A 56 9.13 9.97 7.45
N ASN A 57 9.88 9.90 6.34
CA ASN A 57 9.78 8.81 5.37
C ASN A 57 10.15 7.46 5.99
N ARG A 58 11.16 7.40 6.87
CA ARG A 58 11.53 6.17 7.59
C ARG A 58 10.38 5.64 8.44
N SER A 59 9.68 6.54 9.13
CA SER A 59 8.51 6.18 9.93
C SER A 59 7.37 5.64 9.06
N ARG A 60 7.10 6.27 7.91
CA ARG A 60 6.12 5.81 6.92
C ARG A 60 6.50 4.48 6.26
N ALA A 61 7.78 4.32 5.91
CA ALA A 61 8.31 3.12 5.29
C ALA A 61 8.15 1.90 6.21
N LYS A 62 8.27 2.05 7.53
CA LYS A 62 8.05 0.96 8.50
C LYS A 62 6.63 0.37 8.43
N ILE A 63 5.64 1.18 8.12
CA ILE A 63 4.25 0.71 7.95
C ILE A 63 4.05 0.14 6.56
N ARG A 64 4.53 0.84 5.53
CA ARG A 64 4.46 0.38 4.13
C ARG A 64 5.10 -0.99 3.91
N SER A 65 6.28 -1.24 4.50
CA SER A 65 7.01 -2.49 4.32
C SER A 65 6.20 -3.71 4.77
N ARG A 66 5.31 -3.56 5.77
CA ARG A 66 4.43 -4.65 6.21
C ARG A 66 3.40 -5.03 5.16
N VAL A 67 2.94 -4.05 4.38
CA VAL A 67 1.98 -4.25 3.28
C VAL A 67 2.71 -4.80 2.06
N GLU A 68 3.85 -4.22 1.70
CA GLU A 68 4.69 -4.68 0.58
C GLU A 68 5.13 -6.14 0.75
N HIS A 69 5.48 -6.53 1.98
CA HIS A 69 5.86 -7.89 2.30
C HIS A 69 4.79 -8.93 1.92
N VAL A 70 3.50 -8.58 1.98
CA VAL A 70 2.42 -9.46 1.53
C VAL A 70 2.60 -9.81 0.04
N PHE A 71 2.81 -8.79 -0.78
CA PHE A 71 2.96 -8.93 -2.22
C PHE A 71 4.25 -9.66 -2.58
N GLU A 72 5.36 -9.37 -1.87
CA GLU A 72 6.62 -10.07 -2.04
C GLU A 72 6.47 -11.57 -1.76
N VAL A 73 5.82 -11.95 -0.66
CA VAL A 73 5.60 -13.36 -0.32
C VAL A 73 4.71 -14.04 -1.36
N ILE A 74 3.67 -13.37 -1.85
CA ILE A 74 2.81 -13.90 -2.92
C ILE A 74 3.63 -14.10 -4.20
N ALA A 75 4.45 -13.12 -4.59
CA ALA A 75 5.30 -13.21 -5.76
C ALA A 75 6.33 -14.35 -5.63
N MET A 76 7.01 -14.44 -4.48
CA MET A 76 7.99 -15.49 -4.18
C MET A 76 7.37 -16.89 -4.24
N ARG A 77 6.19 -17.08 -3.66
CA ARG A 77 5.51 -18.39 -3.64
C ARG A 77 4.94 -18.82 -4.98
N THR A 78 4.59 -17.86 -5.84
CA THR A 78 3.91 -18.14 -7.11
C THR A 78 4.76 -17.89 -8.35
N GLY A 79 6.00 -17.46 -8.16
CA GLY A 79 6.99 -17.18 -9.20
C GLY A 79 6.73 -15.89 -10.00
N SER A 80 5.56 -15.26 -9.88
CA SER A 80 5.27 -13.99 -10.54
C SER A 80 4.01 -13.33 -9.98
N THR A 81 4.01 -12.00 -9.88
CA THR A 81 2.81 -11.19 -9.62
C THR A 81 1.88 -11.13 -10.84
N LEU A 82 2.43 -11.31 -12.05
CA LEU A 82 1.65 -11.27 -13.29
C LEU A 82 0.93 -12.60 -13.50
N MET A 83 -0.37 -12.52 -13.79
CA MET A 83 -1.18 -13.69 -14.13
C MET A 83 -1.67 -13.60 -15.58
N ARG A 84 -1.42 -14.65 -16.34
CA ARG A 84 -1.96 -14.83 -17.70
C ARG A 84 -3.02 -15.91 -17.70
N GLY A 85 -4.06 -15.73 -18.51
CA GLY A 85 -5.18 -16.67 -18.58
C GLY A 85 -6.32 -16.13 -19.43
N ILE A 86 -7.09 -17.06 -20.00
CA ILE A 86 -8.24 -16.74 -20.84
C ILE A 86 -9.42 -16.37 -19.95
N GLY A 87 -9.88 -15.12 -20.06
CA GLY A 87 -11.07 -14.61 -19.38
C GLY A 87 -10.79 -13.97 -18.02
N ILE A 88 -11.34 -12.77 -17.80
CA ILE A 88 -11.17 -11.98 -16.58
C ILE A 88 -11.69 -12.70 -15.32
N VAL A 89 -12.76 -13.49 -15.44
CA VAL A 89 -13.35 -14.24 -14.31
C VAL A 89 -12.33 -15.22 -13.73
N ARG A 90 -11.59 -15.94 -14.58
CA ARG A 90 -10.56 -16.88 -14.15
C ARG A 90 -9.39 -16.18 -13.48
N ILE A 91 -8.97 -15.03 -14.02
CA ILE A 91 -7.90 -14.22 -13.41
C ILE A 91 -8.32 -13.70 -12.05
N ARG A 92 -9.54 -13.17 -11.91
CA ARG A 92 -10.09 -12.73 -10.61
C ARG A 92 -10.12 -13.87 -9.60
N ALA A 93 -10.59 -15.06 -10.00
CA ALA A 93 -10.57 -16.24 -9.14
C ALA A 93 -9.16 -16.62 -8.70
N LYS A 94 -8.17 -16.62 -9.61
CA LYS A 94 -6.77 -16.89 -9.28
C LYS A 94 -6.19 -15.85 -8.29
N ILE A 95 -6.47 -14.56 -8.48
CA ILE A 95 -6.08 -13.50 -7.55
C ILE A 95 -6.67 -13.77 -6.16
N GLY A 96 -7.97 -14.06 -6.09
CA GLY A 96 -8.66 -14.38 -4.85
C GLY A 96 -8.04 -15.58 -4.12
N LEU A 97 -7.75 -16.66 -4.84
CA LEU A 97 -7.12 -17.86 -4.28
C LEU A 97 -5.70 -17.59 -3.75
N ARG A 98 -4.89 -16.78 -4.43
CA ARG A 98 -3.56 -16.40 -3.93
C ARG A 98 -3.65 -15.58 -2.64
N ASN A 99 -4.58 -14.61 -2.59
CA ASN A 99 -4.82 -13.82 -1.38
C ASN A 99 -5.31 -14.69 -0.22
N LEU A 100 -6.22 -15.62 -0.48
CA LEU A 100 -6.72 -16.56 0.52
C LEU A 100 -5.59 -17.44 1.07
N ALA A 101 -4.80 -18.06 0.19
CA ALA A 101 -3.68 -18.91 0.59
C ALA A 101 -2.63 -18.15 1.44
N TYR A 102 -2.34 -16.90 1.08
CA TYR A 102 -1.50 -16.03 1.89
C TYR A 102 -2.10 -15.79 3.27
N ASN A 103 -3.38 -15.41 3.35
CA ASN A 103 -4.06 -15.12 4.61
C ASN A 103 -4.12 -16.33 5.54
N VAL A 104 -4.38 -17.54 5.01
CA VAL A 104 -4.34 -18.79 5.81
C VAL A 104 -2.94 -19.04 6.37
N SER A 105 -1.90 -18.88 5.55
CA SER A 105 -0.52 -19.04 6.01
C SER A 105 -0.13 -18.00 7.07
N ARG A 106 -0.54 -16.75 6.86
CA ARG A 106 -0.28 -15.65 7.78
C ARG A 106 -1.01 -15.86 9.11
N LEU A 107 -2.23 -16.38 9.09
CA LEU A 107 -2.99 -16.68 10.30
C LEU A 107 -2.24 -17.66 11.20
N VAL A 108 -1.71 -18.75 10.64
CA VAL A 108 -0.93 -19.74 11.40
C VAL A 108 0.27 -19.09 12.09
N LEU A 109 1.00 -18.22 11.37
CA LEU A 109 2.14 -17.49 11.94
C LEU A 109 1.73 -16.52 13.06
N LEU A 110 0.56 -15.89 12.95
CA LEU A 110 0.08 -14.92 13.95
C LEU A 110 -0.49 -15.59 15.20
N VAL A 111 -1.06 -16.79 15.08
CA VAL A 111 -1.59 -17.54 16.22
C VAL A 111 -0.50 -18.33 16.95
N ALA A 112 0.57 -18.71 16.24
CA ALA A 112 1.71 -19.43 16.83
C ALA A 112 2.75 -18.51 17.49
N ALA A 113 2.61 -17.18 17.38
CA ALA A 113 3.50 -16.17 17.95
C ALA A 113 2.90 -15.58 19.23
#